data_AF-A0A8I1GMK3-F1
#
_entry.id   AF-A0A8I1GMK3-F1
#
_cell.length_a   1.000
_cell.length_b   1.000
_cell.length_c   1.000
_cell.angle_alpha   90.00
_cell.angle_beta   90.00
_cell.angle_gamma   90.00
#
_symmetry.space_group_name_H-M   'P 1'
#
loop_
_entity.id
_entity.type
_entity.pdbx_description
1 polymer ?
#
loop_
_entity_poly.entity_id
_entity_poly.type
_entity_poly.pdbx_seq_one_letter_code
_entity_poly.pdbx_strand_id
1 'polypeptide(L)'
;MENWIEFTDKEYDRIWDKVYSDYEFSPSVSIFPSFKVPGPFITYDISHYFGESVDLNVYDELEEKALKVFKENTALNEYMMALEWQHECYWVNLHLEFERNEFYEWRIPIFPNGDYYFFIQKDFKWGYLGHPWEKSITIFGKEIIESFKQNKPEMFQNILRQG
;
A
#
# COMPACT_ATOMS: atom_id res chain seq x y z
N MET A 1 -11.76 4.32 -20.28
CA MET A 1 -10.80 3.30 -19.85
C MET A 1 -11.22 2.89 -18.46
N GLU A 2 -11.21 1.60 -18.16
CA GLU A 2 -11.51 1.12 -16.81
C GLU A 2 -10.34 1.47 -15.88
N ASN A 3 -10.63 1.95 -14.67
CA ASN A 3 -9.58 2.31 -13.71
C ASN A 3 -8.97 1.06 -13.06
N TRP A 4 -9.84 0.20 -12.51
CA TRP A 4 -9.46 -1.03 -11.83
C TRP A 4 -9.69 -2.22 -12.74
N ILE A 5 -8.61 -2.84 -13.21
CA ILE A 5 -8.64 -4.01 -14.09
C ILE A 5 -8.17 -5.20 -13.27
N GLU A 6 -9.04 -6.18 -13.07
CA GLU A 6 -8.72 -7.40 -12.32
C GLU A 6 -7.59 -8.18 -12.98
N PHE A 7 -6.71 -8.75 -12.16
CA PHE A 7 -5.66 -9.64 -12.63
C PHE A 7 -6.26 -10.91 -13.23
N THR A 8 -5.63 -11.41 -14.29
CA THR A 8 -5.79 -12.80 -14.68
C THR A 8 -5.12 -13.73 -13.66
N ASP A 9 -5.56 -15.00 -13.56
CA ASP A 9 -4.92 -16.01 -12.71
C ASP A 9 -3.39 -16.08 -12.90
N LYS A 10 -2.94 -15.94 -14.15
CA LYS A 10 -1.50 -15.96 -14.49
C LYS A 10 -0.75 -14.74 -13.97
N GLU A 11 -1.38 -13.58 -13.96
CA GLU A 11 -0.80 -12.37 -13.36
C GLU A 11 -0.79 -12.50 -11.84
N TYR A 12 -1.88 -12.97 -11.25
CA TYR A 12 -1.97 -13.25 -9.81
C TYR A 12 -0.82 -14.14 -9.34
N ASP A 13 -0.69 -15.34 -9.91
CA ASP A 13 0.34 -16.32 -9.53
C ASP A 13 1.74 -15.73 -9.68
N ARG A 14 2.01 -15.12 -10.84
CA ARG A 14 3.34 -14.57 -11.15
C ARG A 14 3.73 -13.42 -10.22
N ILE A 15 2.79 -12.52 -9.92
CA ILE A 15 3.07 -11.36 -9.08
C ILE A 15 3.26 -11.80 -7.62
N TRP A 16 2.41 -12.69 -7.12
CA TRP A 16 2.59 -13.22 -5.76
C TRP A 16 3.86 -14.05 -5.62
N ASP A 17 4.20 -14.92 -6.58
CA ASP A 17 5.49 -15.65 -6.59
C ASP A 17 6.68 -14.70 -6.45
N LYS A 18 6.63 -13.56 -7.15
CA LYS A 18 7.66 -12.53 -7.07
C LYS A 18 7.65 -11.82 -5.71
N VAL A 19 6.50 -11.52 -5.13
CA VAL A 19 6.41 -10.92 -3.77
C VAL A 19 6.95 -11.89 -2.71
N TYR A 20 6.56 -13.18 -2.78
CA TYR A 20 7.08 -14.23 -1.89
C TYR A 20 8.60 -14.37 -2.00
N SER A 21 9.13 -14.39 -3.23
CA SER A 21 10.57 -14.54 -3.47
C SER A 21 11.35 -13.28 -3.11
N ASP A 22 11.05 -12.15 -3.74
CA ASP A 22 11.88 -10.95 -3.70
C ASP A 22 11.80 -10.22 -2.37
N TYR A 23 10.65 -10.31 -1.69
CA TYR A 23 10.47 -9.68 -0.37
C TYR A 23 10.56 -10.67 0.78
N GLU A 24 10.91 -11.93 0.52
CA GLU A 24 10.87 -13.01 1.52
C GLU A 24 9.53 -12.99 2.30
N PHE A 25 8.42 -12.72 1.59
CA PHE A 25 7.13 -12.50 2.24
C PHE A 25 6.67 -13.81 2.90
N SER A 26 6.45 -13.76 4.20
CA SER A 26 6.01 -14.88 5.03
C SER A 26 4.89 -14.35 5.95
N PRO A 27 3.64 -14.33 5.46
CA PRO A 27 2.51 -13.76 6.20
C PRO A 27 2.39 -14.39 7.58
N SER A 28 2.28 -13.54 8.60
CA SER A 28 2.18 -13.98 9.99
C SER A 28 1.35 -13.03 10.83
N VAL A 29 0.68 -13.58 11.85
CA VAL A 29 -0.11 -12.83 12.82
C VAL A 29 0.68 -12.52 14.10
N SER A 30 1.90 -13.04 14.22
CA SER A 30 2.68 -12.97 15.47
C SER A 30 4.21 -12.87 15.31
N ILE A 31 4.73 -13.04 14.09
CA ILE A 31 6.16 -12.95 13.78
C ILE A 31 6.36 -11.82 12.78
N PHE A 32 7.02 -10.74 13.19
CA PHE A 32 7.19 -9.54 12.38
C PHE A 32 8.67 -9.10 12.26
N PRO A 33 9.06 -8.45 11.15
CA PRO A 33 8.25 -8.18 9.96
C PRO A 33 8.02 -9.44 9.13
N SER A 34 6.88 -9.51 8.43
CA SER A 34 6.55 -10.61 7.53
C SER A 34 7.13 -10.44 6.13
N PHE A 35 7.83 -9.35 5.83
CA PHE A 35 8.51 -9.11 4.54
C PHE A 35 9.76 -8.25 4.72
N LYS A 36 10.62 -8.25 3.70
CA LYS A 36 11.86 -7.49 3.60
C LYS A 36 11.89 -6.77 2.25
N VAL A 37 11.74 -5.45 2.27
CA VAL A 37 11.78 -4.62 1.05
C VAL A 37 13.20 -4.09 0.79
N PRO A 38 13.56 -3.79 -0.47
CA PRO A 38 14.85 -3.18 -0.78
C PRO A 38 14.97 -1.77 -0.19
N GLY A 39 16.19 -1.40 0.22
CA GLY A 39 16.50 -0.04 0.66
C GLY A 39 16.54 0.95 -0.52
N PRO A 40 16.14 2.22 -0.32
CA PRO A 40 15.72 2.79 0.96
C PRO A 40 14.26 2.46 1.30
N PHE A 41 13.96 2.26 2.59
CA PHE A 41 12.61 2.07 3.10
C PHE A 41 12.38 2.73 4.47
N ILE A 42 11.11 3.04 4.77
CA ILE A 42 10.65 3.47 6.09
C ILE A 42 9.38 2.69 6.43
N THR A 43 9.36 2.08 7.62
CA THR A 43 8.16 1.49 8.21
C THR A 43 7.64 2.40 9.31
N TYR A 44 6.39 2.82 9.20
CA TYR A 44 5.67 3.60 10.20
C TYR A 44 4.83 2.69 11.10
N ASP A 45 4.86 2.93 12.40
CA ASP A 45 3.92 2.36 13.37
C ASP A 45 2.63 3.17 13.35
N ILE A 46 1.53 2.50 13.01
CA ILE A 46 0.18 3.07 12.95
C ILE A 46 -0.77 2.44 13.98
N SER A 47 -0.23 1.74 14.99
CA SER A 47 -1.01 1.00 15.98
C SER A 47 -2.02 1.85 16.77
N HIS A 48 -1.73 3.14 16.95
CA HIS A 48 -2.62 4.11 17.59
C HIS A 48 -3.90 4.43 16.78
N TYR A 49 -3.89 4.13 15.49
CA TYR A 49 -5.01 4.36 14.59
C TYR A 49 -5.89 3.11 14.43
N PHE A 50 -5.78 2.13 15.33
CA PHE A 50 -6.70 0.99 15.39
C PHE A 50 -7.67 1.14 16.56
N GLY A 51 -8.97 0.90 16.31
CA GLY A 51 -10.02 0.88 17.33
C GLY A 51 -11.12 1.91 17.12
N GLU A 52 -12.17 1.85 17.94
CA GLU A 52 -13.42 2.61 17.76
C GLU A 52 -13.29 4.13 18.02
N SER A 53 -12.22 4.57 18.68
CA SER A 53 -12.04 5.98 19.09
C SER A 53 -11.22 6.82 18.11
N VAL A 54 -10.89 6.28 16.93
CA VAL A 54 -10.06 6.97 15.93
C VAL A 54 -10.93 7.92 15.12
N ASP A 55 -10.46 9.16 14.92
CA ASP A 55 -11.13 10.12 14.06
C ASP A 55 -11.12 9.61 12.61
N LEU A 56 -12.32 9.42 12.05
CA LEU A 56 -12.50 8.90 10.68
C LEU A 56 -11.83 9.81 9.63
N ASN A 57 -11.71 11.11 9.90
CA ASN A 57 -11.06 12.06 8.98
C ASN A 57 -9.58 11.72 8.72
N VAL A 58 -8.92 11.01 9.64
CA VAL A 58 -7.50 10.64 9.48
C VAL A 58 -7.33 9.56 8.41
N TYR A 59 -8.32 8.69 8.21
CA TYR A 59 -8.30 7.70 7.12
C TYR A 59 -8.50 8.35 5.75
N ASP A 60 -9.44 9.30 5.66
CA ASP A 60 -9.62 10.09 4.44
C ASP A 60 -8.36 10.88 4.09
N GLU A 61 -7.70 11.48 5.10
CA GLU A 61 -6.43 12.19 4.91
C GLU A 61 -5.32 11.25 4.39
N LEU A 62 -5.20 10.05 4.96
CA LEU A 62 -4.25 9.04 4.50
C LEU A 62 -4.47 8.69 3.02
N GLU A 63 -5.72 8.42 2.63
CA GLU A 63 -6.08 8.14 1.23
C GLU A 63 -5.75 9.32 0.30
N GLU A 64 -6.15 10.54 0.67
CA GLU A 64 -5.91 11.74 -0.14
C GLU A 64 -4.42 11.98 -0.35
N LYS A 65 -3.61 11.90 0.71
CA LYS A 65 -2.15 12.08 0.62
C LYS A 65 -1.51 10.96 -0.18
N ALA A 66 -1.90 9.72 0.06
CA ALA A 66 -1.34 8.60 -0.69
C ALA A 66 -1.67 8.67 -2.17
N LEU A 67 -2.92 8.98 -2.53
CA LEU A 67 -3.32 9.16 -3.93
C LEU A 67 -2.52 10.29 -4.59
N LYS A 68 -2.32 11.42 -3.89
CA LYS A 68 -1.49 12.52 -4.36
C LYS A 68 -0.04 12.05 -4.61
N VAL A 69 0.58 11.38 -3.64
CA VAL A 69 1.95 10.88 -3.74
C VAL A 69 2.08 9.83 -4.86
N PHE A 70 1.13 8.91 -4.99
CA PHE A 70 1.14 7.91 -6.05
C PHE A 70 1.02 8.56 -7.44
N LYS A 71 0.17 9.59 -7.60
CA LYS A 71 0.08 10.39 -8.84
C LYS A 71 1.38 11.12 -9.16
N GLU A 72 2.08 11.67 -8.17
CA GLU A 72 3.38 12.33 -8.35
C GLU A 72 4.47 11.35 -8.81
N ASN A 73 4.33 10.05 -8.51
CA ASN A 73 5.32 9.01 -8.78
C ASN A 73 4.94 8.04 -9.91
N THR A 74 3.85 8.31 -10.64
CA THR A 74 3.39 7.49 -11.77
C THR A 74 3.07 8.36 -12.99
N ALA A 75 3.31 7.84 -14.20
CA ALA A 75 2.89 8.54 -15.41
C ALA A 75 1.35 8.50 -15.60
N LEU A 76 0.79 9.45 -16.36
CA LEU A 76 -0.67 9.57 -16.59
C LEU A 76 -1.35 8.29 -17.10
N ASN A 77 -0.63 7.46 -17.87
CA ASN A 77 -1.14 6.21 -18.44
C ASN A 77 -0.54 4.96 -17.75
N GLU A 78 0.16 5.13 -16.64
CA GLU A 78 0.79 4.04 -15.91
C GLU A 78 -0.22 3.37 -14.97
N TYR A 79 -0.26 2.05 -15.02
CA TYR A 79 -0.98 1.23 -14.04
C TYR A 79 -0.01 0.75 -12.96
N MET A 80 -0.53 0.73 -11.74
CA MET A 80 0.11 0.23 -10.54
C MET A 80 -0.58 -1.06 -10.10
N MET A 81 0.12 -1.92 -9.36
CA MET A 81 -0.48 -3.13 -8.78
C MET A 81 -1.09 -2.80 -7.42
N ALA A 82 -2.36 -3.15 -7.23
CA ALA A 82 -3.05 -3.14 -5.94
C ALA A 82 -3.39 -4.59 -5.58
N LEU A 83 -2.79 -5.09 -4.50
CA LEU A 83 -2.82 -6.49 -4.11
C LEU A 83 -3.50 -6.64 -2.77
N GLU A 84 -4.35 -7.65 -2.67
CA GLU A 84 -4.96 -8.13 -1.43
C GLU A 84 -4.61 -9.60 -1.27
N TRP A 85 -3.98 -9.96 -0.15
CA TRP A 85 -3.49 -11.31 0.04
C TRP A 85 -4.65 -12.31 0.09
N GLN A 86 -4.55 -13.41 -0.66
CA GLN A 86 -5.64 -14.41 -0.83
C GLN A 86 -6.92 -13.92 -1.53
N HIS A 87 -6.96 -12.68 -2.04
CA HIS A 87 -8.14 -12.08 -2.69
C HIS A 87 -7.82 -11.50 -4.07
N GLU A 88 -8.83 -11.00 -4.77
CA GLU A 88 -8.72 -10.39 -6.08
C GLU A 88 -7.70 -9.22 -6.08
N CYS A 89 -6.83 -9.22 -7.08
CA CYS A 89 -5.81 -8.20 -7.28
C CYS A 89 -6.10 -7.40 -8.53
N TYR A 90 -5.61 -6.16 -8.60
CA TYR A 90 -5.97 -5.24 -9.67
C TYR A 90 -4.76 -4.46 -10.19
N TRP A 91 -4.78 -4.20 -11.50
CA TRP A 91 -4.11 -3.06 -12.08
C TRP A 91 -4.97 -1.82 -11.85
N VAL A 92 -4.37 -0.74 -11.35
CA VAL A 92 -5.08 0.52 -11.09
C VAL A 92 -4.37 1.70 -11.75
N ASN A 93 -5.11 2.58 -12.42
CA ASN A 93 -4.57 3.86 -12.93
C ASN A 93 -5.04 5.02 -12.05
N LEU A 94 -4.11 5.50 -11.23
CA LEU A 94 -4.33 6.54 -10.22
C LEU A 94 -4.80 7.87 -10.81
N HIS A 95 -4.55 8.15 -12.09
CA HIS A 95 -4.94 9.40 -12.77
C HIS A 95 -6.35 9.36 -13.35
N LEU A 96 -7.00 8.19 -13.37
CA LEU A 96 -8.42 8.07 -13.70
C LEU A 96 -9.31 8.34 -12.47
N GLU A 97 -10.62 8.39 -12.68
CA GLU A 97 -11.58 8.57 -11.60
C GLU A 97 -11.47 7.42 -10.59
N PHE A 98 -11.17 7.78 -9.35
CA PHE A 98 -10.92 6.84 -8.27
C PHE A 98 -12.22 6.63 -7.49
N GLU A 99 -13.05 5.72 -7.98
CA GLU A 99 -14.36 5.44 -7.41
C GLU A 99 -14.24 4.84 -6.00
N ARG A 100 -15.11 5.31 -5.09
CA ARG A 100 -15.28 4.77 -3.74
C ARG A 100 -16.52 3.86 -3.70
N ASN A 101 -16.46 2.81 -2.88
CA ASN A 101 -17.59 1.92 -2.65
C ASN A 101 -18.66 2.57 -1.74
N GLU A 102 -19.70 1.82 -1.38
CA GLU A 102 -20.79 2.30 -0.49
C GLU A 102 -20.34 2.64 0.94
N PHE A 103 -19.16 2.16 1.34
CA PHE A 103 -18.50 2.45 2.62
C PHE A 103 -17.49 3.61 2.51
N TYR A 104 -17.45 4.31 1.38
CA TYR A 104 -16.50 5.39 1.08
C TYR A 104 -15.03 4.96 1.02
N GLU A 105 -14.76 3.67 0.83
CA GLU A 105 -13.42 3.10 0.73
C GLU A 105 -13.05 2.84 -0.73
N TRP A 106 -11.74 2.79 -1.01
CA TRP A 106 -11.23 2.27 -2.27
C TRP A 106 -11.54 0.79 -2.44
N ARG A 107 -11.47 0.29 -3.68
CA ARG A 107 -11.66 -1.14 -3.96
C ARG A 107 -10.72 -2.02 -3.15
N ILE A 108 -9.44 -1.66 -3.11
CA ILE A 108 -8.46 -2.21 -2.17
C ILE A 108 -8.16 -1.12 -1.13
N PRO A 109 -8.40 -1.35 0.17
CA PRO A 109 -8.11 -0.36 1.21
C PRO A 109 -6.61 -0.07 1.30
N ILE A 110 -6.26 1.19 1.62
CA ILE A 110 -4.86 1.55 1.86
C ILE A 110 -4.45 1.34 3.33
N PHE A 111 -5.40 1.46 4.24
CA PHE A 111 -5.17 1.17 5.66
C PHE A 111 -5.31 -0.34 5.89
N PRO A 112 -4.32 -1.02 6.51
CA PRO A 112 -4.34 -2.48 6.68
C PRO A 112 -5.27 -2.93 7.83
N ASN A 113 -6.58 -2.88 7.60
CA ASN A 113 -7.64 -3.21 8.57
C ASN A 113 -8.10 -4.69 8.55
N GLY A 114 -7.23 -5.63 8.25
CA GLY A 114 -7.59 -7.07 8.36
C GLY A 114 -6.75 -7.98 7.49
N ASP A 115 -6.21 -7.45 6.40
CA ASP A 115 -5.37 -8.18 5.47
C ASP A 115 -4.11 -7.39 5.04
N TYR A 116 -3.21 -8.04 4.32
CA TYR A 116 -2.08 -7.41 3.65
C TYR A 116 -2.55 -6.71 2.37
N TYR A 117 -2.56 -5.38 2.40
CA TYR A 117 -2.82 -4.55 1.23
C TYR A 117 -1.52 -3.93 0.72
N PHE A 118 -1.12 -4.31 -0.49
CA PHE A 118 0.10 -3.83 -1.11
C PHE A 118 -0.20 -3.03 -2.35
N PHE A 119 0.33 -1.81 -2.42
CA PHE A 119 0.40 -1.03 -3.65
C PHE A 119 1.84 -1.04 -4.12
N ILE A 120 2.13 -1.70 -5.24
CA ILE A 120 3.49 -1.82 -5.79
C ILE A 120 3.54 -1.26 -7.21
N GLN A 121 4.56 -0.46 -7.52
CA GLN A 121 4.78 -0.01 -8.89
C GLN A 121 5.11 -1.21 -9.79
N LYS A 122 4.60 -1.19 -11.04
CA LYS A 122 4.67 -2.34 -11.97
C LYS A 122 6.06 -2.96 -12.17
N ASP A 123 7.14 -2.19 -12.00
CA ASP A 123 8.53 -2.66 -12.15
C ASP A 123 9.20 -2.96 -10.78
N PHE A 124 8.43 -2.98 -9.68
CA PHE A 124 8.88 -3.25 -8.32
C PHE A 124 9.95 -2.26 -7.79
N LYS A 125 10.00 -1.04 -8.35
CA LYS A 125 10.99 -0.02 -7.96
C LYS A 125 10.64 0.66 -6.63
N TRP A 126 9.36 0.71 -6.31
CA TRP A 126 8.84 1.32 -5.10
C TRP A 126 7.47 0.74 -4.76
N GLY A 127 7.03 0.93 -3.51
CA GLY A 127 5.72 0.47 -3.07
C GLY A 127 5.35 0.91 -1.66
N TYR A 128 4.10 0.64 -1.34
CA TYR A 128 3.42 0.88 -0.08
C TYR A 128 2.84 -0.46 0.40
N LEU A 129 3.32 -0.98 1.52
CA LEU A 129 2.97 -2.29 2.04
C LEU A 129 2.34 -2.15 3.43
N GLY A 130 1.04 -2.42 3.54
CA GLY A 130 0.33 -2.46 4.81
C GLY A 130 0.46 -3.82 5.51
N HIS A 131 0.71 -3.81 6.81
CA HIS A 131 0.77 -5.00 7.65
C HIS A 131 -0.28 -4.92 8.77
N PRO A 132 -1.35 -5.72 8.74
CA PRO A 132 -2.49 -5.52 9.64
C PRO A 132 -2.19 -5.95 11.08
N TRP A 133 -1.44 -7.05 11.28
CA TRP A 133 -1.12 -7.55 12.61
C TRP A 133 0.04 -6.83 13.29
N GLU A 134 1.07 -6.42 12.55
CA GLU A 134 2.11 -5.55 13.10
C GLU A 134 1.62 -4.11 13.27
N LYS A 135 0.49 -3.76 12.60
CA LYS A 135 -0.08 -2.42 12.57
C LYS A 135 0.94 -1.41 12.06
N SER A 136 1.50 -1.73 10.91
CA SER A 136 2.56 -0.94 10.29
C SER A 136 2.29 -0.71 8.81
N ILE A 137 2.86 0.37 8.28
CA ILE A 137 2.90 0.66 6.84
C ILE A 137 4.36 0.86 6.45
N THR A 138 4.81 0.11 5.45
CA THR A 138 6.16 0.22 4.91
C THR A 138 6.15 0.87 3.54
N ILE A 139 6.91 1.95 3.39
CA ILE A 139 7.18 2.62 2.11
C ILE A 139 8.60 2.29 1.69
N PHE A 140 8.80 1.81 0.47
CA PHE A 140 10.15 1.60 -0.09
C PHE A 140 10.29 2.30 -1.45
N GLY A 141 11.52 2.68 -1.78
CA GLY A 141 11.86 3.44 -2.99
C GLY A 141 12.10 4.92 -2.67
N LYS A 142 13.23 5.44 -3.16
CA LYS A 142 13.75 6.75 -2.75
C LYS A 142 12.80 7.90 -3.10
N GLU A 143 12.32 7.92 -4.34
CA GLU A 143 11.50 9.00 -4.88
C GLU A 143 10.16 9.10 -4.13
N ILE A 144 9.48 7.97 -3.93
CA ILE A 144 8.19 7.96 -3.23
C ILE A 144 8.34 8.32 -1.75
N ILE A 145 9.44 7.90 -1.10
CA ILE A 145 9.71 8.28 0.30
C ILE A 145 9.85 9.80 0.41
N GLU A 146 10.56 10.46 -0.52
CA GLU A 146 10.68 11.91 -0.52
C GLU A 146 9.34 12.60 -0.80
N SER A 147 8.51 12.07 -1.70
CA SER A 147 7.14 12.57 -1.90
C SER A 147 6.27 12.44 -0.65
N PHE A 148 6.34 11.32 0.08
CA PHE A 148 5.64 11.17 1.36
C PHE A 148 6.19 12.10 2.44
N LYS A 149 7.48 12.43 2.45
CA LYS A 149 8.01 13.44 3.39
C LYS A 149 7.44 14.84 3.11
N GLN A 150 7.21 15.17 1.84
CA GLN A 150 6.61 16.46 1.44
C GLN A 150 5.09 16.50 1.66
N ASN A 151 4.43 15.35 1.52
CA ASN A 151 2.98 15.19 1.65
C ASN A 151 2.63 14.28 2.85
N LYS A 152 3.30 14.51 3.99
CA LYS A 152 3.29 13.59 5.14
C LYS A 152 1.87 13.38 5.70
N PRO A 153 1.32 12.14 5.61
CA PRO A 153 0.07 11.80 6.27
C PRO A 153 0.19 11.97 7.77
N GLU A 154 -0.91 12.30 8.43
CA GLU A 154 -0.95 12.42 9.89
C GLU A 154 -0.51 11.12 10.55
N MET A 155 -0.87 9.96 10.00
CA MET A 155 -0.49 8.65 10.56
C MET A 155 1.03 8.37 10.56
N PHE A 156 1.83 9.09 9.76
CA PHE A 156 3.24 8.76 9.55
C PHE A 156 4.18 9.43 10.57
N GLN A 157 3.78 9.53 11.85
CA GLN A 157 4.61 10.19 12.88
C GLN A 157 5.70 9.28 13.46
N ASN A 158 5.40 8.01 13.68
CA ASN A 158 6.25 7.10 14.43
C ASN A 158 6.97 6.14 13.47
N ILE A 159 8.29 6.25 13.38
CA ILE A 159 9.09 5.31 12.58
C ILE A 159 9.40 4.08 13.42
N LEU A 160 8.91 2.92 13.00
CA LEU A 160 9.21 1.62 13.60
C LEU A 160 10.60 1.12 13.20
N ARG A 161 10.98 1.31 11.92
CA ARG A 161 12.29 0.97 11.36
C ARG A 161 12.50 1.60 9.99
N GLN A 162 13.75 1.63 9.53
CA GLN A 162 14.16 2.16 8.23
C GLN A 162 15.48 1.50 7.80
N GLY A 163 15.79 1.54 6.51
CA GLY A 163 17.02 1.00 5.93
C GLY A 163 17.31 1.54 4.54
#